data_AF-A0A2A4IZC6-F1
#
_entry.id   AF-A0A2A4IZC6-F1
#
_cell.length_a   1.000
_cell.length_b   1.000
_cell.length_c   1.000
_cell.angle_alpha   90.00
_cell.angle_beta   90.00
_cell.angle_gamma   90.00
#
_symmetry.space_group_name_H-M   'P 1'
#
loop_
_entity.id
_entity.type
_entity.pdbx_description
1 polymer ?
#
loop_
_entity_poly.entity_id
_entity_poly.type
_entity_poly.pdbx_seq_one_letter_code
_entity_poly.pdbx_strand_id
1 'polypeptide(L)'
;MEIMQERHLIFNFVYCATWISILHGTQVGAHLKDVLNPVNADFDVWHQRDTRVAIRANDLLACERPNIYICEEPPETVPPDARKTCNYRNVRYHEQVFRWVAGRGCLLYTPDFLYVAGSNTINLNAGCFYGNWFAPCLEIAKEDGSCGCYPFDPGLEEVAAAVHEALIPAAHGRWERCFYAASDCCSHYMPDIINVSDTNQCEATFDGWTCWQEAVGGVLATEVCSEFAYSNTGPSCNHYSSKQCHSNATWELQTDYSTCSITPRLLAGTSSIWRAVHLHHRLPTAVFIFCFYKD
;
A
#
# COMPACT_ATOMS: atom_id res chain seq x y z
N MET A 1 -76.49 15.79 -14.91
CA MET A 1 -76.10 15.05 -16.12
C MET A 1 -75.03 15.85 -16.86
N GLU A 2 -73.96 16.28 -16.20
CA GLU A 2 -72.90 15.45 -15.59
C GLU A 2 -72.32 14.49 -16.62
N ILE A 3 -71.12 14.83 -17.10
CA ILE A 3 -69.96 14.00 -17.49
C ILE A 3 -69.09 14.94 -18.34
N MET A 4 -68.43 15.92 -17.71
CA MET A 4 -67.26 16.59 -18.33
C MET A 4 -66.39 17.38 -17.35
N GLN A 5 -66.51 17.13 -16.04
CA GLN A 5 -65.78 17.89 -15.01
C GLN A 5 -65.04 16.98 -14.01
N GLU A 6 -64.65 15.78 -14.42
CA GLU A 6 -63.82 14.87 -13.58
C GLU A 6 -62.46 14.51 -14.21
N ARG A 7 -62.26 14.71 -15.53
CA ARG A 7 -61.01 14.28 -16.19
C ARG A 7 -59.82 15.23 -16.06
N HIS A 8 -60.06 16.51 -15.76
CA HIS A 8 -58.96 17.49 -15.60
C HIS A 8 -58.40 17.58 -14.18
N LEU A 9 -59.15 17.14 -13.17
CA LEU A 9 -58.70 17.10 -11.78
C LEU A 9 -57.79 15.89 -11.51
N ILE A 10 -58.09 14.73 -12.11
CA ILE A 10 -57.30 13.51 -11.94
C ILE A 10 -55.94 13.64 -12.65
N PHE A 11 -55.89 14.28 -13.83
CA PHE A 11 -54.62 14.43 -14.57
C PHE A 11 -53.63 15.42 -13.91
N ASN A 12 -54.12 16.49 -13.27
CA ASN A 12 -53.26 17.42 -12.53
C ASN A 12 -52.78 16.86 -11.19
N PHE A 13 -53.59 16.02 -10.52
CA PHE A 13 -53.18 15.40 -9.26
C PHE A 13 -52.08 14.35 -9.46
N VAL A 14 -52.13 13.59 -10.56
CA VAL A 14 -51.07 12.63 -10.91
C VAL A 14 -49.77 13.36 -11.28
N TYR A 15 -49.84 14.49 -12.00
CA TYR A 15 -48.64 15.24 -12.40
C TYR A 15 -47.94 15.94 -11.22
N CYS A 16 -48.70 16.51 -10.27
CA CYS A 16 -48.15 17.09 -9.05
C CYS A 16 -47.61 16.03 -8.08
N ALA A 17 -48.26 14.86 -7.95
CA ALA A 17 -47.74 13.77 -7.14
C ALA A 17 -46.43 13.20 -7.72
N THR A 18 -46.29 13.11 -9.04
CA THR A 18 -45.04 12.68 -9.67
C THR A 18 -43.91 13.70 -9.55
N TRP A 19 -44.19 15.00 -9.42
CA TRP A 19 -43.16 16.03 -9.22
C TRP A 19 -42.71 16.15 -7.75
N ILE A 20 -43.61 15.94 -6.78
CA ILE A 20 -43.27 16.03 -5.36
C ILE A 20 -42.46 14.79 -4.90
N SER A 21 -42.64 13.63 -5.53
CA SER A 21 -41.78 12.46 -5.30
C SER A 21 -40.39 12.55 -5.96
N ILE A 22 -40.14 13.54 -6.83
CA ILE A 22 -38.84 13.72 -7.51
C ILE A 22 -38.00 14.83 -6.85
N LEU A 23 -38.58 15.71 -6.02
CA LEU A 23 -37.91 16.94 -5.56
C LEU A 23 -37.67 17.09 -4.06
N HIS A 24 -38.06 16.15 -3.20
CA HIS A 24 -37.68 16.23 -1.78
C HIS A 24 -37.27 14.88 -1.21
N GLY A 25 -35.98 14.77 -0.91
CA GLY A 25 -35.50 13.83 0.09
C GLY A 25 -34.65 12.69 -0.45
N THR A 26 -33.46 13.02 -0.97
CA THR A 26 -32.24 12.61 -0.27
C THR A 26 -31.13 13.56 -0.65
N GLN A 27 -30.82 14.46 0.28
CA GLN A 27 -29.49 15.02 0.40
C GLN A 27 -28.57 13.84 0.74
N VAL A 28 -28.12 13.11 -0.29
CA VAL A 28 -27.10 12.09 -0.09
C VAL A 28 -25.79 12.88 0.01
N GLY A 29 -25.46 13.26 1.24
CA GLY A 29 -24.07 13.41 1.63
C GLY A 29 -23.42 12.04 1.51
N ALA A 30 -23.20 11.59 0.28
CA ALA A 30 -22.35 10.44 0.01
C ALA A 30 -20.94 10.98 0.23
N HIS A 31 -20.43 10.79 1.43
CA HIS A 31 -18.98 10.69 1.59
C HIS A 31 -18.52 9.61 0.60
N LEU A 32 -17.98 10.06 -0.52
CA LEU A 32 -17.32 9.25 -1.56
C LEU A 32 -16.00 8.66 -1.04
N LYS A 33 -15.94 8.30 0.25
CA LYS A 33 -14.81 7.65 0.90
C LYS A 33 -14.94 6.12 0.90
N ASP A 34 -16.14 5.58 0.68
CA ASP A 34 -16.41 4.15 0.93
C ASP A 34 -16.59 3.29 -0.34
N VAL A 35 -16.61 3.86 -1.55
CA VAL A 35 -17.01 3.09 -2.76
C VAL A 35 -15.89 2.89 -3.80
N LEU A 36 -14.72 3.50 -3.65
CA LEU A 36 -13.61 3.32 -4.61
C LEU A 36 -12.24 3.18 -3.92
N ASN A 37 -12.17 2.47 -2.79
CA ASN A 37 -10.89 2.03 -2.25
C ASN A 37 -10.72 0.52 -2.54
N PRO A 38 -10.13 0.12 -3.69
CA PRO A 38 -9.91 -1.30 -4.00
C PRO A 38 -8.94 -2.00 -3.03
N VAL A 39 -8.38 -1.27 -2.04
CA VAL A 39 -7.49 -1.78 -1.00
C VAL A 39 -8.18 -1.90 0.37
N ASN A 40 -9.49 -1.62 0.48
CA ASN A 40 -10.22 -1.92 1.73
C ASN A 40 -10.36 -3.43 2.01
N ALA A 41 -10.06 -4.30 1.04
CA ALA A 41 -10.07 -5.75 1.24
C ALA A 41 -8.82 -6.30 1.94
N ASP A 42 -7.77 -5.50 2.15
CA ASP A 42 -6.43 -5.99 2.58
C ASP A 42 -6.03 -5.54 4.00
N PHE A 43 -6.92 -4.85 4.74
CA PHE A 43 -6.63 -4.40 6.12
C PHE A 43 -6.83 -5.49 7.19
N ASP A 44 -7.49 -6.61 6.89
CA ASP A 44 -7.88 -7.62 7.90
C ASP A 44 -6.82 -8.70 8.18
N VAL A 45 -5.66 -8.72 7.52
CA VAL A 45 -4.72 -9.86 7.59
C VAL A 45 -3.42 -9.57 8.34
N TRP A 46 -3.15 -8.32 8.71
CA TRP A 46 -1.98 -7.97 9.51
C TRP A 46 -2.40 -7.58 10.92
N HIS A 47 -2.22 -8.50 11.87
CA HIS A 47 -2.42 -8.21 13.28
C HIS A 47 -1.56 -7.02 13.73
N GLN A 48 -2.25 -5.88 13.81
CA GLN A 48 -1.91 -4.65 14.49
C GLN A 48 -1.48 -5.00 15.93
N ARG A 49 -0.18 -4.85 16.25
CA ARG A 49 0.24 -4.76 17.65
C ARG A 49 0.07 -3.31 18.09
N ASP A 50 -0.93 -3.12 18.95
CA ASP A 50 -1.25 -1.94 19.76
C ASP A 50 -1.06 -0.55 19.12
N THR A 51 -2.20 0.04 18.76
CA THR A 51 -2.37 1.46 18.49
C THR A 51 -1.96 2.31 19.70
N ARG A 52 -0.72 2.79 19.73
CA ARG A 52 -0.48 4.12 20.30
C ARG A 52 -0.88 5.13 19.23
N VAL A 53 -1.92 5.89 19.56
CA VAL A 53 -2.53 6.97 18.78
C VAL A 53 -1.45 7.81 18.07
N ALA A 54 -1.14 7.47 16.83
CA ALA A 54 -0.39 8.32 15.93
C ALA A 54 -1.39 9.31 15.34
N ILE A 55 -1.23 10.58 15.67
CA ILE A 55 -1.92 11.68 15.00
C ILE A 55 -1.53 11.59 13.53
N ARG A 56 -2.48 11.28 12.65
CA ARG A 56 -2.25 11.26 11.20
C ARG A 56 -1.93 12.69 10.78
N ALA A 57 -0.80 12.90 10.10
CA ALA A 57 -0.35 14.22 9.68
C ALA A 57 -1.37 14.97 8.78
N ASN A 58 -2.33 14.27 8.18
CA ASN A 58 -3.25 14.82 7.17
C ASN A 58 -4.63 15.28 7.67
N ASP A 59 -4.93 15.20 8.97
CA ASP A 59 -6.12 15.87 9.53
C ASP A 59 -5.90 17.39 9.68
N LEU A 60 -4.72 17.90 9.30
CA LEU A 60 -4.28 19.29 9.46
C LEU A 60 -3.79 19.96 8.17
N LEU A 61 -4.01 19.37 6.99
CA LEU A 61 -3.69 20.05 5.73
C LEU A 61 -4.55 21.31 5.61
N ALA A 62 -3.92 22.48 5.77
CA ALA A 62 -4.54 23.79 5.68
C ALA A 62 -4.77 24.20 4.21
N CYS A 63 -5.50 23.38 3.45
CA CYS A 63 -5.86 23.64 2.07
C CYS A 63 -7.32 23.27 1.77
N GLU A 64 -7.89 23.91 0.74
CA GLU A 64 -9.24 23.65 0.28
C GLU A 64 -9.26 22.37 -0.60
N ARG A 65 -9.99 21.34 -0.16
CA ARG A 65 -10.08 20.06 -0.87
C ARG A 65 -11.13 20.14 -1.98
N PRO A 66 -10.78 19.85 -3.25
CA PRO A 66 -11.78 19.71 -4.32
C PRO A 66 -12.63 18.46 -4.11
N ASN A 67 -13.81 18.43 -4.74
CA ASN A 67 -14.70 17.26 -4.70
C ASN A 67 -14.12 16.05 -5.46
N ILE A 68 -13.34 16.33 -6.51
CA ILE A 68 -12.72 15.33 -7.38
C ILE A 68 -11.29 15.79 -7.64
N TYR A 69 -10.34 14.88 -7.46
CA TYR A 69 -8.95 15.12 -7.81
C TYR A 69 -8.65 14.63 -9.23
N ILE A 70 -7.95 15.47 -9.99
CA ILE A 70 -7.23 15.08 -11.20
C ILE A 70 -5.78 14.87 -10.79
N CYS A 71 -5.16 13.80 -11.28
CA CYS A 71 -3.78 13.49 -10.92
C CYS A 71 -2.82 14.54 -11.48
N GLU A 72 -1.90 15.02 -10.65
CA GLU A 72 -0.73 15.75 -11.15
C GLU A 72 0.16 14.79 -11.96
N GLU A 73 0.60 15.24 -13.14
CA GLU A 73 1.33 14.41 -14.08
C GLU A 73 2.85 14.67 -13.97
N PRO A 74 3.68 13.64 -13.76
CA PRO A 74 5.14 13.79 -13.83
C PRO A 74 5.62 14.13 -15.26
N PRO A 75 6.89 14.54 -15.45
CA PRO A 75 7.43 14.87 -16.77
C PRO A 75 7.39 13.72 -17.78
N GLU A 76 7.50 12.47 -17.30
CA GLU A 76 7.48 11.26 -18.14
C GLU A 76 6.24 10.40 -17.83
N THR A 77 5.10 10.77 -18.44
CA THR A 77 3.86 9.98 -18.35
C THR A 77 3.62 9.09 -19.56
N VAL A 78 3.09 7.90 -19.31
CA VAL A 78 2.51 7.02 -20.34
C VAL A 78 1.08 7.46 -20.59
N PRO A 79 0.70 7.80 -21.84
CA PRO A 79 -0.56 8.46 -22.10
C PRO A 79 -1.77 7.56 -21.81
N PRO A 80 -2.95 8.13 -21.50
CA PRO A 80 -4.12 7.35 -21.05
C PRO A 80 -4.70 6.39 -22.10
N ASP A 81 -4.39 6.60 -23.38
CA ASP A 81 -4.80 5.76 -24.51
C ASP A 81 -3.86 4.57 -24.77
N ALA A 82 -2.72 4.52 -24.09
CA ALA A 82 -1.84 3.36 -24.10
C ALA A 82 -2.58 2.12 -23.61
N ARG A 83 -2.40 0.99 -24.31
CA ARG A 83 -3.11 -0.25 -24.04
C ARG A 83 -2.38 -1.19 -23.09
N LYS A 84 -1.11 -0.91 -22.78
CA LYS A 84 -0.31 -1.76 -21.91
C LYS A 84 -0.91 -1.76 -20.50
N THR A 85 -1.05 -2.96 -19.95
CA THR A 85 -1.48 -3.15 -18.57
C THR A 85 -0.50 -4.04 -17.83
N CYS A 86 -0.30 -3.78 -16.55
CA CYS A 86 0.64 -4.50 -15.73
C CYS A 86 -0.01 -5.01 -14.45
N ASN A 87 0.41 -6.20 -14.02
CA ASN A 87 -0.18 -6.96 -12.94
C ASN A 87 0.53 -6.64 -11.61
N TYR A 88 -0.20 -6.00 -10.70
CA TYR A 88 0.21 -5.78 -9.32
C TYR A 88 -0.67 -6.63 -8.40
N ARG A 89 -0.08 -7.66 -7.77
CA ARG A 89 -0.77 -8.56 -6.80
C ARG A 89 -2.11 -9.12 -7.34
N ASN A 90 -2.09 -9.70 -8.52
CA ASN A 90 -3.24 -10.26 -9.26
C ASN A 90 -4.25 -9.23 -9.80
N VAL A 91 -3.95 -7.93 -9.75
CA VAL A 91 -4.80 -6.88 -10.33
C VAL A 91 -4.07 -6.18 -11.45
N ARG A 92 -4.71 -6.10 -12.62
CA ARG A 92 -4.18 -5.38 -13.77
C ARG A 92 -4.55 -3.91 -13.72
N TYR A 93 -3.55 -3.06 -13.93
CA TYR A 93 -3.69 -1.62 -14.04
C TYR A 93 -3.13 -1.14 -15.39
N HIS A 94 -3.66 -0.04 -15.92
CA HIS A 94 -2.98 0.72 -16.98
C HIS A 94 -1.54 1.01 -16.56
N GLU A 95 -0.58 0.96 -17.49
CA GLU A 95 0.86 1.06 -17.17
C GLU A 95 1.20 2.27 -16.27
N GLN A 96 0.67 3.46 -16.55
CA GLN A 96 0.98 4.64 -15.72
C GLN A 96 0.41 4.48 -14.31
N VAL A 97 -0.81 3.95 -14.20
CA VAL A 97 -1.48 3.71 -12.92
C VAL A 97 -0.77 2.60 -12.14
N PHE A 98 -0.27 1.58 -12.83
CA PHE A 98 0.54 0.52 -12.23
C PHE A 98 1.79 1.11 -11.56
N ARG A 99 2.50 2.04 -12.21
CA ARG A 99 3.68 2.70 -11.63
C ARG A 99 3.33 3.39 -10.31
N TRP A 100 2.23 4.12 -10.27
CA TRP A 100 1.78 4.82 -9.05
C TRP A 100 1.24 3.88 -7.97
N VAL A 101 0.54 2.81 -8.34
CA VAL A 101 0.10 1.76 -7.42
C VAL A 101 1.30 1.05 -6.81
N ALA A 102 2.31 0.74 -7.62
CA ALA A 102 3.55 0.14 -7.14
C ALA A 102 4.33 1.11 -6.23
N GLY A 103 4.42 2.39 -6.59
CA GLY A 103 5.04 3.42 -5.74
C GLY A 103 4.37 3.55 -4.37
N ARG A 104 3.03 3.52 -4.31
CA ARG A 104 2.28 3.42 -3.04
C ARG A 104 2.61 2.12 -2.30
N GLY A 105 2.64 1.00 -3.02
CA GLY A 105 2.95 -0.32 -2.48
C GLY A 105 4.33 -0.39 -1.83
N CYS A 106 5.34 0.20 -2.47
CA CYS A 106 6.70 0.29 -1.94
C CYS A 106 6.73 0.98 -0.56
N LEU A 107 5.91 2.01 -0.34
CA LEU A 107 5.75 2.65 0.98
C LEU A 107 4.93 1.80 1.94
N LEU A 108 3.82 1.23 1.48
CA LEU A 108 2.93 0.40 2.30
C LEU A 108 3.69 -0.77 2.93
N TYR A 109 4.58 -1.38 2.17
CA TYR A 109 5.41 -2.50 2.63
C TYR A 109 6.78 -2.06 3.11
N THR A 110 7.08 -0.77 3.25
CA THR A 110 8.35 -0.37 3.88
C THR A 110 8.30 -0.68 5.38
N PRO A 111 9.32 -1.34 5.96
CA PRO A 111 9.35 -1.59 7.40
C PRO A 111 9.33 -0.32 8.25
N ASP A 112 8.51 -0.34 9.31
CA ASP A 112 8.27 0.78 10.23
C ASP A 112 9.54 1.44 10.79
N PHE A 113 10.58 0.66 11.09
CA PHE A 113 11.83 1.18 11.65
C PHE A 113 12.65 2.05 10.67
N LEU A 114 12.29 2.05 9.38
CA LEU A 114 12.90 2.93 8.37
C LEU A 114 12.21 4.30 8.29
N TYR A 115 11.09 4.49 8.99
CA TYR A 115 10.44 5.78 9.10
C TYR A 115 10.99 6.57 10.29
N VAL A 116 11.14 7.89 10.15
CA VAL A 116 11.59 8.79 11.21
C VAL A 116 10.69 8.69 12.45
N ALA A 117 9.38 8.55 12.23
CA ALA A 117 8.38 8.39 13.30
C ALA A 117 8.27 6.94 13.83
N GLY A 118 9.10 6.01 13.34
CA GLY A 118 8.99 4.57 13.65
C GLY A 118 7.71 3.93 13.10
N SER A 119 7.01 4.59 12.19
CA SER A 119 5.86 4.09 11.43
C SER A 119 5.58 5.01 10.23
N ASN A 120 4.87 4.51 9.22
CA ASN A 120 4.49 5.31 8.05
C ASN A 120 3.42 6.37 8.41
N THR A 121 3.78 7.66 8.30
CA THR A 121 2.89 8.80 8.57
C THR A 121 2.19 9.34 7.32
N ILE A 122 2.56 8.85 6.13
CA ILE A 122 2.01 9.31 4.85
C ILE A 122 0.59 8.76 4.68
N ASN A 123 -0.35 9.61 4.29
CA ASN A 123 -1.70 9.16 3.97
C ASN A 123 -1.73 8.45 2.62
N LEU A 124 -1.87 7.12 2.65
CA LEU A 124 -1.94 6.28 1.44
C LEU A 124 -3.39 6.03 0.96
N ASN A 125 -4.39 6.76 1.46
CA ASN A 125 -5.81 6.49 1.16
C ASN A 125 -6.43 7.46 0.15
N ALA A 126 -5.72 8.53 -0.24
CA ALA A 126 -6.22 9.45 -1.24
C ALA A 126 -6.01 8.91 -2.65
N GLY A 127 -6.78 9.44 -3.60
CA GLY A 127 -6.64 9.10 -5.01
C GLY A 127 -7.26 10.13 -5.94
N CYS A 128 -6.87 10.04 -7.20
CA CYS A 128 -7.25 10.92 -8.29
C CYS A 128 -7.64 10.14 -9.54
N PHE A 129 -8.20 10.86 -10.50
CA PHE A 129 -8.43 10.36 -11.85
C PHE A 129 -7.30 10.76 -12.80
N TYR A 130 -6.83 9.77 -13.56
CA TYR A 130 -5.94 9.92 -14.70
C TYR A 130 -6.65 9.39 -15.95
N GLY A 131 -7.18 10.32 -16.75
CA GLY A 131 -8.18 9.97 -17.76
C GLY A 131 -9.40 9.32 -17.11
N ASN A 132 -9.66 8.05 -17.44
CA ASN A 132 -10.75 7.26 -16.87
C ASN A 132 -10.29 6.30 -15.76
N TRP A 133 -9.01 6.34 -15.40
CA TRP A 133 -8.42 5.42 -14.43
C TRP A 133 -8.29 6.07 -13.06
N PHE A 134 -8.54 5.30 -12.01
CA PHE A 134 -8.32 5.74 -10.64
C PHE A 134 -6.90 5.38 -10.20
N ALA A 135 -6.20 6.34 -9.60
CA ALA A 135 -4.83 6.19 -9.15
C ALA A 135 -4.66 6.65 -7.70
N PRO A 136 -3.79 6.00 -6.91
CA PRO A 136 -3.45 6.47 -5.59
C PRO A 136 -2.58 7.72 -5.64
N CYS A 137 -2.75 8.61 -4.67
CA CYS A 137 -1.96 9.83 -4.57
C CYS A 137 -1.70 10.25 -3.12
N LEU A 138 -0.79 11.21 -2.99
CA LEU A 138 -0.57 12.01 -1.80
C LEU A 138 -1.26 13.37 -1.95
N GLU A 139 -2.09 13.73 -0.98
CA GLU A 139 -2.67 15.08 -0.89
C GLU A 139 -1.61 16.06 -0.37
N ILE A 140 -1.33 17.12 -1.13
CA ILE A 140 -0.35 18.17 -0.79
C ILE A 140 -0.99 19.53 -1.00
N ALA A 141 -0.77 20.47 -0.08
CA ALA A 141 -1.24 21.84 -0.22
C ALA A 141 -0.44 22.56 -1.31
N LYS A 142 -1.14 23.19 -2.25
CA LYS A 142 -0.56 24.03 -3.30
C LYS A 142 -0.39 25.46 -2.80
N GLU A 143 0.46 26.21 -3.49
CA GLU A 143 0.70 27.63 -3.21
C GLU A 143 -0.56 28.50 -3.36
N ASP A 144 -1.52 28.06 -4.19
CA ASP A 144 -2.81 28.73 -4.38
C ASP A 144 -3.81 28.49 -3.24
N GLY A 145 -3.44 27.71 -2.23
CA GLY A 145 -4.29 27.36 -1.07
C GLY A 145 -5.23 26.18 -1.31
N SER A 146 -5.27 25.61 -2.51
CA SER A 146 -6.01 24.38 -2.81
C SER A 146 -5.19 23.13 -2.48
N CYS A 147 -5.85 21.98 -2.28
CA CYS A 147 -5.14 20.71 -2.19
C CYS A 147 -4.95 20.11 -3.59
N GLY A 148 -3.74 19.69 -3.92
CA GLY A 148 -3.42 18.84 -5.06
C GLY A 148 -3.31 17.38 -4.67
N CYS A 149 -3.38 16.49 -5.65
CA CYS A 149 -3.28 15.04 -5.47
C CYS A 149 -2.21 14.52 -6.41
N TYR A 150 -1.06 14.23 -5.81
CA TYR A 150 0.19 13.91 -6.49
C TYR A 150 0.41 12.39 -6.42
N PRO A 151 0.36 11.67 -7.55
CA PRO A 151 0.58 10.22 -7.55
C PRO A 151 1.93 9.82 -6.95
N PHE A 152 2.04 8.58 -6.46
CA PHE A 152 3.28 8.09 -5.84
C PHE A 152 4.38 7.82 -6.89
N ASP A 153 4.99 8.88 -7.39
CA ASP A 153 5.98 8.88 -8.47
C ASP A 153 7.23 9.68 -8.05
N PRO A 154 8.44 9.11 -8.14
CA PRO A 154 9.69 9.81 -7.88
C PRO A 154 9.96 11.02 -8.78
N GLY A 155 9.31 11.10 -9.95
CA GLY A 155 9.39 12.24 -10.85
C GLY A 155 8.66 13.50 -10.36
N LEU A 156 7.87 13.39 -9.30
CA LEU A 156 7.20 14.51 -8.63
C LEU A 156 8.00 14.93 -7.40
N GLU A 157 8.58 16.13 -7.45
CA GLU A 157 9.48 16.63 -6.39
C GLU A 157 8.77 16.72 -5.04
N GLU A 158 7.50 17.11 -5.02
CA GLU A 158 6.70 17.24 -3.79
C GLU A 158 6.49 15.89 -3.10
N VAL A 159 6.30 14.83 -3.89
CA VAL A 159 6.13 13.47 -3.37
C VAL A 159 7.47 12.91 -2.90
N ALA A 160 8.52 13.07 -3.70
CA ALA A 160 9.86 12.63 -3.34
C ALA A 160 10.34 13.33 -2.05
N ALA A 161 10.08 14.63 -1.89
CA ALA A 161 10.38 15.38 -0.68
C ALA A 161 9.61 14.84 0.53
N ALA A 162 8.30 14.62 0.40
CA ALA A 162 7.48 14.08 1.48
C ALA A 162 7.91 12.66 1.91
N VAL A 163 8.29 11.81 0.95
CA VAL A 163 8.81 10.47 1.24
C VAL A 163 10.16 10.55 1.93
N HIS A 164 11.07 11.40 1.47
CA HIS A 164 12.37 11.61 2.11
C HIS A 164 12.25 12.16 3.53
N GLU A 165 11.29 13.05 3.81
CA GLU A 165 11.03 13.54 5.16
C GLU A 165 10.47 12.44 6.08
N ALA A 166 9.65 11.55 5.54
CA ALA A 166 9.08 10.43 6.30
C ALA A 166 10.12 9.35 6.63
N LEU A 167 11.14 9.16 5.79
CA LEU A 167 12.16 8.12 5.91
C LEU A 167 13.44 8.58 6.60
N ILE A 168 14.10 7.68 7.33
CA ILE A 168 15.43 7.95 7.89
C ILE A 168 16.45 8.17 6.76
N PRO A 169 17.51 8.99 6.95
CA PRO A 169 18.48 9.28 5.89
C PRO A 169 19.15 8.05 5.27
N ALA A 170 19.35 6.98 6.05
CA ALA A 170 19.93 5.73 5.56
C ALA A 170 18.99 4.95 4.61
N ALA A 171 17.70 5.29 4.57
CA ALA A 171 16.68 4.67 3.73
C ALA A 171 16.32 5.51 2.49
N HIS A 172 16.89 6.71 2.34
CA HIS A 172 16.68 7.56 1.16
C HIS A 172 17.11 6.83 -0.12
N GLY A 173 16.38 7.05 -1.21
CA GLY A 173 16.60 6.33 -2.47
C GLY A 173 16.00 4.91 -2.52
N ARG A 174 15.61 4.32 -1.38
CA ARG A 174 15.08 2.94 -1.35
C ARG A 174 13.71 2.85 -2.01
N TRP A 175 12.85 3.84 -1.76
CA TRP A 175 11.51 3.90 -2.34
C TRP A 175 11.57 4.07 -3.85
N GLU A 176 12.44 4.95 -4.33
CA GLU A 176 12.67 5.22 -5.75
C GLU A 176 13.17 3.97 -6.47
N ARG A 177 14.15 3.26 -5.91
CA ARG A 177 14.62 1.99 -6.49
C ARG A 177 13.52 0.93 -6.53
N CYS A 178 12.65 0.88 -5.54
CA CYS A 178 11.49 -0.02 -5.54
C CYS A 178 10.50 0.34 -6.65
N PHE A 179 10.20 1.64 -6.81
CA PHE A 179 9.36 2.14 -7.90
C PHE A 179 9.95 1.81 -9.29
N TYR A 180 11.25 2.01 -9.48
CA TYR A 180 11.90 1.70 -10.76
C TYR A 180 12.01 0.19 -11.00
N ALA A 181 12.22 -0.63 -9.96
CA ALA A 181 12.16 -2.08 -10.07
C ALA A 181 10.76 -2.57 -10.48
N ALA A 182 9.70 -1.94 -9.98
CA ALA A 182 8.34 -2.23 -10.43
C ALA A 182 8.12 -1.84 -11.89
N SER A 183 8.56 -0.64 -12.27
CA SER A 183 8.46 -0.15 -13.65
C SER A 183 9.23 -1.06 -14.62
N ASP A 184 10.41 -1.52 -14.22
CA ASP A 184 11.22 -2.51 -14.95
C ASP A 184 10.52 -3.87 -15.06
N CYS A 185 9.89 -4.32 -13.97
CA CYS A 185 9.09 -5.55 -13.96
C CYS A 185 7.98 -5.51 -15.02
N CYS A 186 7.26 -4.39 -15.08
CA CYS A 186 6.17 -4.16 -16.03
C CYS A 186 6.68 -4.04 -17.48
N SER A 187 7.80 -3.36 -17.71
CA SER A 187 8.31 -3.17 -19.08
C SER A 187 8.92 -4.44 -19.66
N HIS A 188 9.66 -5.22 -18.87
CA HIS A 188 10.44 -6.37 -19.36
C HIS A 188 9.79 -7.74 -19.20
N TYR A 189 8.95 -7.93 -18.17
CA TYR A 189 8.42 -9.25 -17.83
C TYR A 189 6.91 -9.37 -17.98
N MET A 190 6.18 -8.26 -18.15
CA MET A 190 4.74 -8.28 -18.38
C MET A 190 4.43 -7.99 -19.86
N PRO A 191 3.74 -8.89 -20.57
CA PRO A 191 3.51 -8.75 -21.99
C PRO A 191 2.47 -7.65 -22.29
N ASP A 192 2.66 -6.94 -23.40
CA ASP A 192 1.70 -5.92 -23.87
C ASP A 192 0.35 -6.52 -24.28
N ILE A 193 0.35 -7.80 -24.69
CA ILE A 193 -0.83 -8.55 -25.14
C ILE A 193 -0.92 -9.83 -24.32
N ILE A 194 -2.08 -10.02 -23.69
CA ILE A 194 -2.40 -11.21 -22.92
C ILE A 194 -2.74 -12.33 -23.89
N ASN A 195 -1.84 -13.29 -24.07
CA ASN A 195 -2.17 -14.52 -24.77
C ASN A 195 -3.01 -15.39 -23.83
N VAL A 196 -4.33 -15.41 -24.04
CA VAL A 196 -5.31 -16.19 -23.25
C VAL A 196 -5.14 -17.71 -23.44
N SER A 197 -4.11 -18.16 -24.17
CA SER A 197 -3.87 -19.57 -24.48
C SER A 197 -3.37 -20.39 -23.29
N ASP A 198 -2.73 -19.77 -22.28
CA ASP A 198 -2.15 -20.47 -21.13
C ASP A 198 -2.97 -20.25 -19.85
N THR A 199 -4.13 -20.90 -19.77
CA THR A 199 -5.03 -20.80 -18.60
C THR A 199 -4.49 -21.40 -17.30
N ASN A 200 -3.32 -22.04 -17.36
CA ASN A 200 -2.72 -22.77 -16.24
C ASN A 200 -1.40 -22.14 -15.77
N GLN A 201 -1.14 -20.85 -16.07
CA GLN A 201 0.08 -20.17 -15.64
C GLN A 201 -0.27 -18.87 -14.92
N CYS A 202 0.35 -18.65 -13.77
CA CYS A 202 0.32 -17.33 -13.16
C CYS A 202 1.20 -16.39 -13.98
N GLU A 203 0.61 -15.30 -14.44
CA GLU A 203 1.32 -14.22 -15.13
C GLU A 203 2.37 -13.57 -14.21
N ALA A 204 3.44 -13.01 -14.78
CA ALA A 204 4.36 -12.16 -14.02
C ALA A 204 3.63 -11.08 -13.20
N THR A 205 4.10 -10.78 -11.99
CA THR A 205 3.47 -9.80 -11.10
C THR A 205 4.49 -9.09 -10.21
N PHE A 206 4.25 -7.82 -9.90
CA PHE A 206 5.01 -7.11 -8.86
C PHE A 206 4.21 -7.11 -7.56
N ASP A 207 4.86 -7.50 -6.45
CA ASP A 207 4.16 -7.68 -5.17
C ASP A 207 4.35 -6.55 -4.16
N GLY A 208 5.11 -5.52 -4.53
CA GLY A 208 5.54 -4.44 -3.65
C GLY A 208 7.01 -4.47 -3.28
N TRP A 209 7.70 -5.61 -3.49
CA TRP A 209 9.16 -5.73 -3.32
C TRP A 209 9.84 -6.51 -4.45
N THR A 210 9.21 -7.56 -4.97
CA THR A 210 9.81 -8.51 -5.91
C THR A 210 8.96 -8.62 -7.17
N CYS A 211 9.64 -8.69 -8.32
CA CYS A 211 9.06 -9.07 -9.59
C CYS A 211 9.02 -10.59 -9.67
N TRP A 212 7.83 -11.18 -9.60
CA TRP A 212 7.62 -12.61 -9.78
C TRP A 212 7.45 -12.90 -11.26
N GLN A 213 8.29 -13.77 -11.81
CA GLN A 213 8.16 -14.23 -13.20
C GLN A 213 6.97 -15.19 -13.36
N GLU A 214 6.58 -15.42 -14.61
CA GLU A 214 5.53 -16.38 -14.95
C GLU A 214 5.85 -17.77 -14.37
N ALA A 215 4.83 -18.42 -13.82
CA ALA A 215 4.98 -19.74 -13.20
C ALA A 215 3.80 -20.65 -13.52
N VAL A 216 4.08 -21.95 -13.63
CA VAL A 216 3.04 -22.95 -13.87
C VAL A 216 2.13 -23.09 -12.63
N GLY A 217 0.83 -23.22 -12.85
CA GLY A 217 -0.18 -23.42 -11.82
C GLY A 217 0.15 -24.61 -10.92
N GLY A 218 0.13 -24.38 -9.61
CA GLY A 218 0.42 -25.39 -8.59
C GLY A 218 1.88 -25.44 -8.13
N VAL A 219 2.78 -24.62 -8.67
CA VAL A 219 4.19 -24.59 -8.25
C VAL A 219 4.49 -23.51 -7.22
N LEU A 220 5.48 -23.77 -6.36
CA LEU A 220 6.11 -22.77 -5.51
C LEU A 220 7.23 -22.10 -6.32
N ALA A 221 7.03 -20.85 -6.72
CA ALA A 221 8.06 -20.05 -7.35
C ALA A 221 9.06 -19.53 -6.31
N THR A 222 10.31 -19.36 -6.71
CA THR A 222 11.37 -18.84 -5.85
C THR A 222 12.12 -17.74 -6.58
N GLU A 223 12.33 -16.62 -5.91
CA GLU A 223 13.08 -15.48 -6.43
C GLU A 223 14.14 -15.03 -5.44
N VAL A 224 15.22 -14.43 -5.94
CA VAL A 224 16.23 -13.82 -5.07
C VAL A 224 15.54 -12.75 -4.23
N CYS A 225 15.77 -12.76 -2.93
CA CYS A 225 15.23 -11.76 -2.01
C CYS A 225 15.57 -10.35 -2.51
N SER A 226 14.53 -9.56 -2.74
CA SER A 226 14.68 -8.16 -3.09
C SER A 226 15.47 -7.40 -2.02
N GLU A 227 16.24 -6.39 -2.45
CA GLU A 227 16.96 -5.52 -1.51
C GLU A 227 16.00 -4.79 -0.54
N PHE A 228 14.73 -4.67 -0.93
CA PHE A 228 13.66 -4.04 -0.15
C PHE A 228 13.12 -4.93 0.99
N ALA A 229 13.39 -6.24 0.95
CA ALA A 229 13.00 -7.18 2.00
C ALA A 229 13.98 -7.21 3.18
N TYR A 230 15.23 -6.77 2.99
CA TYR A 230 16.24 -6.78 4.06
C TYR A 230 16.02 -5.66 5.07
N SER A 231 16.36 -5.91 6.34
CA SER A 231 16.28 -4.89 7.38
C SER A 231 17.50 -3.96 7.46
N ASN A 232 18.60 -4.31 6.78
CA ASN A 232 19.90 -3.64 6.79
C ASN A 232 20.58 -3.84 5.43
N THR A 233 21.89 -3.56 5.34
CA THR A 233 22.72 -4.00 4.21
C THR A 233 22.48 -5.49 3.92
N GLY A 234 22.18 -5.79 2.66
CA GLY A 234 21.88 -7.14 2.22
C GLY A 234 23.02 -8.12 2.56
N PRO A 235 22.71 -9.42 2.68
CA PRO A 235 23.68 -10.47 2.94
C PRO A 235 24.71 -10.55 1.80
N SER A 236 25.89 -11.07 2.12
CA SER A 236 26.95 -11.33 1.13
C SER A 236 26.62 -12.46 0.14
N CYS A 237 25.57 -13.24 0.42
CA CYS A 237 25.06 -14.31 -0.43
C CYS A 237 23.57 -14.11 -0.71
N ASN A 238 23.10 -14.66 -1.82
CA ASN A 238 21.68 -14.58 -2.20
C ASN A 238 20.84 -15.45 -1.27
N HIS A 239 19.83 -14.83 -0.64
CA HIS A 239 18.71 -15.54 -0.03
C HIS A 239 17.56 -15.61 -1.02
N TYR A 240 16.59 -16.50 -0.79
CA TYR A 240 15.47 -16.70 -1.70
C TYR A 240 14.14 -16.54 -0.98
N SER A 241 13.28 -15.71 -1.54
CA SER A 241 11.87 -15.62 -1.19
C SER A 241 11.07 -16.65 -1.98
N SER A 242 9.87 -17.01 -1.51
CA SER A 242 9.01 -17.94 -2.23
C SER A 242 7.55 -17.51 -2.26
N LYS A 243 6.86 -17.85 -3.34
CA LYS A 243 5.46 -17.49 -3.57
C LYS A 243 4.73 -18.60 -4.31
N GLN A 244 3.55 -18.97 -3.82
CA GLN A 244 2.76 -20.04 -4.42
C GLN A 244 1.97 -19.50 -5.62
N CYS A 245 2.13 -20.14 -6.78
CA CYS A 245 1.19 -20.02 -7.88
C CYS A 245 0.12 -21.11 -7.72
N HIS A 246 -1.14 -20.73 -7.53
CA HIS A 246 -2.23 -21.69 -7.36
C HIS A 246 -2.61 -22.34 -8.69
N SER A 247 -3.29 -23.48 -8.63
CA SER A 247 -3.74 -24.22 -9.82
C SER A 247 -4.77 -23.47 -10.68
N ASN A 248 -5.40 -22.43 -10.13
CA ASN A 248 -6.31 -21.52 -10.83
C ASN A 248 -5.59 -20.34 -11.50
N ALA A 249 -4.26 -20.40 -11.66
CA ALA A 249 -3.46 -19.35 -12.29
C ALA A 249 -3.48 -17.99 -11.55
N THR A 250 -3.70 -18.00 -10.23
CA THR A 250 -3.55 -16.81 -9.38
C THR A 250 -2.41 -16.98 -8.40
N TRP A 251 -1.71 -15.89 -8.11
CA TRP A 251 -0.69 -15.87 -7.06
C TRP A 251 -1.32 -15.83 -5.67
N GLU A 252 -0.70 -16.52 -4.72
CA GLU A 252 -0.91 -16.28 -3.29
C GLU A 252 -0.60 -14.80 -2.99
N LEU A 253 -1.45 -14.13 -2.22
CA LEU A 253 -1.22 -12.71 -1.91
C LEU A 253 -0.01 -12.54 -0.98
N GLN A 254 0.20 -13.49 -0.08
CA GLN A 254 1.28 -13.49 0.88
C GLN A 254 2.53 -14.16 0.29
N THR A 255 3.63 -13.41 0.23
CA THR A 255 4.93 -13.94 -0.15
C THR A 255 5.72 -14.33 1.10
N ASP A 256 6.42 -15.47 1.08
CA ASP A 256 7.33 -15.87 2.15
C ASP A 256 8.71 -15.22 1.98
N TYR A 257 8.96 -14.20 2.79
CA TYR A 257 10.24 -13.50 2.93
C TYR A 257 10.99 -13.88 4.22
N SER A 258 10.60 -14.95 4.92
CA SER A 258 11.17 -15.32 6.23
C SER A 258 12.70 -15.53 6.18
N THR A 259 13.19 -16.05 5.07
CA THR A 259 14.62 -16.28 4.78
C THR A 259 15.38 -14.99 4.46
N CYS A 260 14.68 -13.91 4.09
CA CYS A 260 15.27 -12.63 3.70
C CYS A 260 15.57 -11.74 4.91
N SER A 261 15.02 -12.03 6.08
CA SER A 261 15.35 -11.27 7.29
C SER A 261 16.56 -11.87 8.02
N ILE A 262 17.58 -11.05 8.29
CA ILE A 262 18.78 -11.45 9.08
C ILE A 262 18.43 -11.60 10.58
N THR A 263 17.23 -11.18 10.97
CA THR A 263 16.83 -10.93 12.35
C THR A 263 16.60 -12.15 13.26
N PRO A 264 16.44 -13.43 12.83
CA PRO A 264 16.35 -14.50 13.81
C PRO A 264 17.69 -14.81 14.50
N ARG A 265 18.84 -14.36 13.96
CA ARG A 265 20.15 -14.74 14.49
C ARG A 265 20.73 -13.82 15.57
N LEU A 266 20.29 -12.56 15.65
CA LEU A 266 20.84 -11.61 16.63
C LEU A 266 20.16 -11.66 18.01
N LEU A 267 18.89 -12.10 18.09
CA LEU A 267 18.19 -12.27 19.37
C LEU A 267 18.55 -13.59 20.09
N ALA A 268 19.00 -14.61 19.35
CA ALA A 268 19.48 -15.86 19.95
C ALA A 268 20.87 -15.72 20.62
N GLY A 269 21.67 -14.71 20.24
CA GLY A 269 23.01 -14.49 20.78
C GLY A 269 23.07 -13.69 22.08
N THR A 270 22.11 -12.79 22.34
CA THR A 270 22.15 -11.91 23.51
C THR A 270 21.42 -12.46 24.73
N SER A 271 20.50 -13.42 24.58
CA SER A 271 19.84 -14.07 25.74
C SER A 271 20.78 -14.93 26.58
N SER A 272 21.88 -15.44 26.01
CA SER A 272 22.79 -16.36 26.70
C SER A 272 23.78 -15.62 27.62
N ILE A 273 24.13 -14.38 27.28
CA ILE A 273 25.12 -13.58 28.03
C ILE A 273 24.48 -12.98 29.29
N TRP A 274 23.24 -12.49 29.21
CA TRP A 274 22.54 -11.91 30.38
C TRP A 274 22.18 -12.94 31.44
N ARG A 275 22.00 -14.23 31.09
CA ARG A 275 21.79 -15.31 32.07
C ARG A 275 23.06 -15.66 32.85
N ALA A 276 24.26 -15.45 32.29
CA ALA A 276 25.51 -15.74 32.97
C ALA A 276 25.87 -14.65 34.02
N VAL A 277 25.60 -13.38 33.72
CA VAL A 277 25.92 -12.25 34.61
C VAL A 277 25.04 -12.24 35.87
N HIS A 278 23.79 -12.69 35.77
CA HIS A 278 22.91 -12.78 36.95
C HIS A 278 23.24 -13.94 37.90
N LEU A 279 23.95 -14.98 37.44
CA LEU A 279 24.30 -16.13 38.28
C LEU A 279 25.58 -15.90 39.11
N HIS A 280 26.47 -15.01 38.69
CA HIS A 280 27.71 -14.71 39.43
C HIS A 280 27.58 -13.62 40.49
N HIS A 281 26.51 -12.80 40.48
CA HIS A 281 26.35 -11.70 41.44
C HIS A 281 25.37 -11.99 42.59
N ARG A 282 24.74 -13.17 42.63
CA ARG A 282 23.82 -13.56 43.72
C ARG A 282 24.33 -14.63 44.68
N LEU A 283 25.56 -15.12 44.49
CA LEU A 283 26.10 -16.22 45.31
C LEU A 283 27.19 -15.86 46.34
N PRO A 284 27.98 -14.76 46.25
CA PRO A 284 28.92 -14.46 47.33
C PRO A 284 28.28 -13.66 48.48
N THR A 285 27.46 -12.65 48.20
CA THR A 285 27.03 -11.68 49.22
C THR A 285 25.98 -12.22 50.21
N ALA A 286 25.21 -13.25 49.85
CA ALA A 286 24.22 -13.83 50.75
C ALA A 286 24.81 -14.87 51.73
N VAL A 287 25.95 -15.50 51.38
CA VAL A 287 26.58 -16.52 52.24
C VAL A 287 27.50 -15.88 53.29
N PHE A 288 28.17 -14.77 52.97
CA PHE A 288 29.04 -14.09 53.94
C PHE A 288 28.28 -13.41 55.10
N ILE A 289 27.01 -13.00 54.91
CA ILE A 289 26.23 -12.34 55.98
C ILE A 289 25.66 -13.36 57.00
N PHE A 290 25.40 -14.61 56.59
CA PHE A 290 24.89 -15.63 57.51
C PHE A 290 25.95 -16.32 58.37
N CYS A 291 27.24 -16.18 58.05
CA CYS A 291 28.33 -16.81 58.81
C CYS A 291 28.99 -15.90 59.88
N PHE A 292 28.68 -14.59 59.90
CA PHE A 292 29.30 -13.64 60.84
C PHE A 292 28.33 -13.03 61.87
N TYR A 293 27.08 -13.47 61.91
CA TYR A 293 26.11 -13.06 62.93
C TYR A 293 25.51 -14.28 63.63
N LYS A 294 26.36 -15.01 64.36
CA LYS A 294 25.92 -15.87 65.46
C LYS A 294 27.06 -16.04 66.47
N ASP A 295 26.91 -15.32 67.58
CA ASP A 295 27.58 -15.43 68.89
C ASP A 295 29.12 -15.55 68.94
#